data_AF-A0A3N5T3V8-F1
#
_entry.id   AF-A0A3N5T3V8-F1
#
_cell.length_a   1.000
_cell.length_b   1.000
_cell.length_c   1.000
_cell.angle_alpha   90.00
_cell.angle_beta   90.00
_cell.angle_gamma   90.00
#
_symmetry.space_group_name_H-M   'P 1'
#
loop_
_entity.id
_entity.type
_entity.pdbx_description
1 polymer ?
#
loop_
_entity_poly.entity_id
_entity_poly.type
_entity_poly.pdbx_seq_one_letter_code
_entity_poly.pdbx_strand_id
1 'polypeptide(L)'
;MEIQIILLVSLALQFIAAVLALRLAWQYRQQHAWVLITGAVSLMVLRRLFSLSHTMDGSHVDTFFWIAEIIGLALSVFLLWGIASIGPLLRTLRRTQDELEQHVAARTAELSRANAALQEEIAERENVAEALRASEARYRTVVNDQTDLICRYLPDGTLTFANEAYCQFYGHPLDKLIGLSIFQNMPEEDIDRVKRIIGRLDADNPVTVTEHHTTRDGRVSWRQWTHRAILDAQGQIVEIQATARDITRQRLMDEAMREREAQLRLMVQNLPVMVDALDENTVFVMWNREC
;
A
#
# COMPACT_ATOMS: atom_id res chain seq x y z
N MET A 1 -86.56 -29.75 -7.78
CA MET A 1 -86.16 -28.33 -7.79
C MET A 1 -84.76 -28.11 -7.18
N GLU A 2 -84.37 -28.84 -6.13
CA GLU A 2 -83.05 -28.65 -5.46
C GLU A 2 -81.82 -29.09 -6.28
N ILE A 3 -81.91 -30.15 -7.10
CA ILE A 3 -80.78 -30.70 -7.89
C ILE A 3 -80.24 -29.73 -8.93
N GLN A 4 -81.14 -29.09 -9.68
CA GLN A 4 -80.76 -28.19 -10.77
C GLN A 4 -79.99 -26.98 -10.25
N ILE A 5 -80.32 -26.51 -9.04
CA ILE A 5 -79.61 -25.39 -8.39
C ILE A 5 -78.19 -25.80 -8.01
N ILE A 6 -77.99 -27.00 -7.43
CA ILE A 6 -76.65 -27.50 -7.08
C ILE A 6 -75.77 -27.67 -8.33
N LEU A 7 -76.33 -28.24 -9.41
CA LEU A 7 -75.62 -28.41 -10.68
C LEU A 7 -75.24 -27.06 -11.31
N LEU A 8 -76.14 -26.08 -11.31
CA LEU A 8 -75.87 -24.73 -11.82
C LEU A 8 -74.80 -23.99 -11.02
N VAL A 9 -74.89 -24.00 -9.69
CA VAL A 9 -73.89 -23.36 -8.80
C VAL A 9 -72.51 -23.96 -9.04
N SER A 10 -72.45 -25.27 -9.23
CA SER A 10 -71.19 -25.95 -9.38
C SER A 10 -70.59 -25.85 -10.78
N LEU A 11 -71.42 -25.77 -11.82
CA LEU A 11 -70.99 -25.38 -13.17
C LEU A 11 -70.38 -23.97 -13.16
N ALA A 12 -71.02 -23.01 -12.47
CA ALA A 12 -70.52 -21.64 -12.34
C ALA A 12 -69.17 -21.59 -11.62
N LEU A 13 -69.00 -22.34 -10.52
CA LEU A 13 -67.73 -22.47 -9.80
C LEU A 13 -66.62 -23.04 -10.69
N GLN A 14 -66.90 -24.10 -11.44
CA GLN A 14 -65.91 -24.70 -12.34
C GLN A 14 -65.54 -23.78 -13.50
N PHE A 15 -66.49 -23.01 -14.04
CA PHE A 15 -66.21 -22.01 -15.06
C PHE A 15 -65.29 -20.90 -14.53
N ILE A 16 -65.55 -20.40 -13.32
CA ILE A 16 -64.68 -19.42 -12.65
C ILE A 16 -63.28 -19.99 -12.40
N ALA A 17 -63.17 -21.25 -11.96
CA ALA A 17 -61.89 -21.94 -11.80
C ALA A 17 -61.11 -22.04 -13.11
N ALA A 18 -61.79 -22.38 -14.22
CA ALA A 18 -61.17 -22.48 -15.55
C ALA A 18 -60.63 -21.13 -16.03
N VAL A 19 -61.40 -20.06 -15.86
CA VAL A 19 -60.97 -18.69 -16.23
C VAL A 19 -59.78 -18.23 -15.39
N LEU A 20 -59.80 -18.50 -14.08
CA LEU A 20 -58.67 -18.20 -13.18
C LEU A 20 -57.41 -18.99 -13.54
N ALA A 21 -57.55 -20.29 -13.81
CA ALA A 21 -56.45 -21.15 -14.25
C ALA A 21 -55.85 -20.67 -15.57
N LEU A 22 -56.68 -20.29 -16.54
CA LEU A 22 -56.25 -19.79 -17.84
C LEU A 22 -55.51 -18.44 -17.71
N ARG A 23 -56.01 -17.53 -16.87
CA ARG A 23 -55.38 -16.24 -16.61
C ARG A 23 -54.01 -16.40 -15.94
N LEU A 24 -53.90 -17.34 -15.00
CA LEU A 24 -52.63 -17.69 -14.35
C LEU A 24 -51.66 -18.40 -15.31
N ALA A 25 -52.16 -19.27 -16.20
CA ALA A 25 -51.36 -19.90 -17.25
C ALA A 25 -50.69 -18.88 -18.17
N TRP A 26 -51.40 -17.83 -18.53
CA TRP A 26 -50.87 -16.77 -19.39
C TRP A 26 -49.83 -15.90 -18.67
N GLN A 27 -49.90 -15.80 -17.34
CA GLN A 27 -49.00 -14.99 -16.51
C GLN A 27 -47.74 -15.75 -16.02
N TYR A 28 -47.74 -17.08 -16.05
CA TYR A 28 -46.66 -17.93 -15.55
C TYR A 28 -46.14 -18.89 -16.63
N ARG A 29 -44.88 -18.71 -17.04
CA ARG A 29 -44.16 -19.37 -18.15
C ARG A 29 -43.96 -20.90 -18.01
N GLN A 30 -44.53 -21.55 -16.98
CA GLN A 30 -44.59 -23.02 -16.87
C GLN A 30 -45.91 -23.54 -17.46
N GLN A 31 -45.90 -23.78 -18.77
CA GLN A 31 -47.12 -24.05 -19.54
C GLN A 31 -47.78 -25.39 -19.19
N HIS A 32 -47.03 -26.41 -18.79
CA HIS A 32 -47.59 -27.77 -18.66
C HIS A 32 -48.53 -27.96 -17.46
N ALA A 33 -48.18 -27.45 -16.28
CA ALA A 33 -48.99 -27.63 -15.08
C ALA A 33 -50.35 -26.92 -15.19
N TRP A 34 -50.35 -25.69 -15.71
CA TRP A 34 -51.58 -24.91 -15.87
C TRP A 34 -52.47 -25.42 -17.00
N VAL A 35 -51.91 -25.95 -18.09
CA VAL A 35 -52.69 -26.60 -19.16
C VAL A 35 -53.36 -27.87 -18.66
N LEU A 36 -52.67 -28.68 -17.84
CA LEU A 36 -53.25 -29.87 -17.21
C LEU A 36 -54.38 -29.51 -16.24
N ILE A 37 -54.19 -28.48 -15.41
CA ILE A 37 -55.22 -27.99 -14.49
C ILE A 37 -56.44 -27.46 -15.26
N THR A 38 -56.21 -26.65 -16.30
CA THR A 38 -57.30 -26.09 -17.13
C THR A 38 -58.04 -27.19 -17.89
N GLY A 39 -57.32 -28.17 -18.43
CA GLY A 39 -57.89 -29.34 -19.10
C GLY A 39 -58.72 -30.20 -18.15
N ALA A 40 -58.22 -30.46 -16.94
CA ALA A 40 -58.95 -31.22 -15.91
C ALA A 40 -60.25 -30.51 -15.48
N VAL A 41 -60.21 -29.19 -15.28
CA VAL A 41 -61.40 -28.39 -14.95
C VAL A 41 -62.40 -28.38 -16.12
N SER A 42 -61.91 -28.29 -17.37
CA SER A 42 -62.76 -28.31 -18.57
C SER A 42 -63.46 -29.67 -18.76
N LEU A 43 -62.75 -30.78 -18.53
CA LEU A 43 -63.32 -32.13 -18.54
C LEU A 43 -64.37 -32.31 -17.43
N MET A 44 -64.15 -31.71 -16.27
CA MET A 44 -65.12 -31.70 -15.18
C MET A 44 -66.41 -30.94 -15.54
N VAL A 45 -66.30 -29.77 -16.20
CA VAL A 45 -67.46 -29.02 -16.71
C VAL A 45 -68.22 -29.84 -17.75
N LEU A 46 -67.51 -30.48 -18.68
CA LEU A 46 -68.09 -31.28 -19.75
C LEU A 46 -68.87 -32.49 -19.20
N ARG A 47 -68.26 -33.22 -18.26
CA ARG A 47 -68.92 -34.33 -17.54
C ARG A 47 -70.21 -33.87 -16.86
N ARG A 48 -70.24 -32.64 -16.35
CA ARG A 48 -71.40 -32.08 -15.66
C ARG A 48 -72.53 -31.62 -16.57
N LEU A 49 -72.19 -31.06 -17.74
CA LEU A 49 -73.19 -30.74 -18.76
C LEU A 49 -73.95 -32.00 -19.19
N PHE A 50 -73.24 -33.13 -19.29
CA PHE A 50 -73.83 -34.44 -19.58
C PHE A 50 -74.74 -34.96 -18.45
N SER A 51 -74.35 -34.72 -17.19
CA SER A 51 -75.16 -35.03 -16.00
C SER A 51 -76.45 -34.18 -15.95
N LEU A 52 -76.37 -32.89 -16.30
CA LEU A 52 -77.53 -31.99 -16.38
C LEU A 52 -78.49 -32.36 -17.52
N SER A 53 -77.97 -32.75 -18.69
CA SER A 53 -78.85 -33.19 -19.80
C SER A 53 -79.61 -34.47 -19.45
N HIS A 54 -78.95 -35.42 -18.78
CA HIS A 54 -79.56 -36.69 -18.41
C HIS A 54 -80.66 -36.55 -17.34
N THR A 55 -80.52 -35.56 -16.44
CA THR A 55 -81.54 -35.26 -15.42
C THR A 55 -82.75 -34.49 -15.96
N MET A 56 -82.62 -33.78 -17.10
CA MET A 56 -83.75 -33.13 -17.77
C MET A 56 -84.63 -34.09 -18.57
N ASP A 57 -84.09 -35.24 -19.00
CA ASP A 57 -84.83 -36.28 -19.72
C ASP A 57 -85.74 -37.17 -18.81
N GLY A 58 -85.82 -36.88 -17.52
CA GLY A 58 -86.79 -37.51 -16.61
C GLY A 58 -86.45 -38.94 -16.14
N SER A 59 -85.24 -39.44 -16.38
CA SER A 59 -84.77 -40.74 -15.88
C SER A 59 -84.62 -40.76 -14.35
N HIS A 60 -85.01 -41.85 -13.67
CA HIS A 60 -84.75 -42.04 -12.25
C HIS A 60 -83.24 -42.07 -11.96
N VAL A 61 -82.80 -41.31 -10.96
CA VAL A 61 -81.40 -41.09 -10.62
C VAL A 61 -81.06 -41.77 -9.29
N ASP A 62 -80.13 -42.72 -9.29
CA ASP A 62 -79.77 -43.51 -8.11
C ASP A 62 -78.88 -42.75 -7.10
N THR A 63 -78.85 -43.20 -5.85
CA THR A 63 -78.07 -42.60 -4.73
C THR A 63 -76.56 -42.54 -5.00
N PHE A 64 -76.02 -43.47 -5.81
CA PHE A 64 -74.60 -43.47 -6.19
C PHE A 64 -74.25 -42.30 -7.11
N PHE A 65 -75.19 -41.87 -7.96
CA PHE A 65 -75.04 -40.71 -8.82
C PHE A 65 -74.91 -39.42 -8.00
N TRP A 66 -75.67 -39.31 -6.90
CA TRP A 66 -75.60 -38.18 -5.97
C TRP A 66 -74.26 -38.07 -5.26
N ILE A 67 -73.70 -39.19 -4.78
CA ILE A 67 -72.39 -39.20 -4.13
C ILE A 67 -71.30 -38.75 -5.10
N ALA A 68 -71.37 -39.19 -6.36
CA ALA A 68 -70.42 -38.79 -7.39
C ALA A 68 -70.44 -37.27 -7.70
N GLU A 69 -71.62 -36.64 -7.69
CA GLU A 69 -71.76 -35.19 -7.92
C GLU A 69 -71.27 -34.34 -6.74
N ILE A 70 -71.55 -34.78 -5.51
CA ILE A 70 -71.05 -34.10 -4.29
C ILE A 70 -69.53 -34.18 -4.23
N ILE A 71 -68.94 -35.35 -4.53
CA ILE A 71 -67.47 -35.52 -4.63
C ILE A 71 -66.90 -34.61 -5.72
N GLY A 72 -67.55 -34.51 -6.88
CA GLY A 72 -67.14 -33.61 -7.96
C GLY A 72 -67.17 -32.12 -7.56
N LEU A 73 -68.17 -31.71 -6.80
CA LEU A 73 -68.30 -30.35 -6.25
C LEU A 73 -67.18 -30.06 -5.25
N ALA A 74 -66.93 -30.98 -4.32
CA ALA A 74 -65.87 -30.86 -3.34
C ALA A 74 -64.48 -30.75 -4.00
N LEU A 75 -64.17 -31.63 -4.97
CA LEU A 75 -62.92 -31.56 -5.75
C LEU A 75 -62.77 -30.23 -6.48
N SER A 76 -63.86 -29.69 -7.03
CA SER A 76 -63.85 -28.40 -7.75
C SER A 76 -63.56 -27.23 -6.81
N VAL A 77 -64.14 -27.24 -5.60
CA VAL A 77 -63.87 -26.23 -4.57
C VAL A 77 -62.41 -26.33 -4.09
N PHE A 78 -61.88 -27.54 -3.87
CA PHE A 78 -60.48 -27.75 -3.50
C PHE A 78 -59.50 -27.28 -4.60
N LEU A 79 -59.81 -27.54 -5.87
CA LEU A 79 -59.04 -27.04 -7.02
C LEU A 79 -59.02 -25.50 -7.06
N LEU A 80 -60.18 -24.88 -6.93
CA LEU A 80 -60.32 -23.41 -6.96
C LEU A 80 -59.58 -22.77 -5.79
N TRP A 81 -59.68 -23.38 -4.59
CA TRP A 81 -58.97 -22.93 -3.40
C TRP A 81 -57.44 -23.10 -3.52
N GLY A 82 -56.97 -24.22 -4.07
CA GLY A 82 -55.54 -24.45 -4.33
C GLY A 82 -54.95 -23.43 -5.30
N ILE A 83 -55.66 -23.16 -6.41
CA ILE A 83 -55.26 -22.15 -7.40
C ILE A 83 -55.23 -20.74 -6.79
N ALA A 84 -56.25 -20.38 -6.00
CA ALA A 84 -56.32 -19.09 -5.32
C ALA A 84 -55.19 -18.91 -4.28
N SER A 85 -54.77 -19.98 -3.61
CA SER A 85 -53.72 -19.98 -2.59
C SER A 85 -52.29 -19.90 -3.17
N ILE A 86 -52.05 -20.45 -4.36
CA ILE A 86 -50.73 -20.45 -5.01
C ILE A 86 -50.34 -19.06 -5.59
N GLY A 87 -51.31 -18.29 -6.09
CA GLY A 87 -51.06 -17.00 -6.73
C GLY A 87 -50.34 -15.96 -5.84
N PRO A 88 -50.74 -15.78 -4.57
CA PRO A 88 -50.01 -14.94 -3.62
C PRO A 88 -48.58 -15.45 -3.34
N LEU A 89 -48.39 -16.76 -3.16
CA LEU A 89 -47.09 -17.38 -2.89
C LEU A 89 -46.08 -17.09 -4.03
N LEU A 90 -46.51 -17.27 -5.27
CA LEU A 90 -45.67 -17.00 -6.45
C LEU A 90 -45.33 -15.51 -6.60
N ARG A 91 -46.24 -14.62 -6.18
CA ARG A 91 -45.98 -13.16 -6.18
C ARG A 91 -44.95 -12.79 -5.12
N THR A 92 -45.05 -13.38 -3.92
CA THR A 92 -44.06 -13.16 -2.85
C THR A 92 -42.69 -13.65 -3.28
N LEU A 93 -42.58 -14.86 -3.87
CA LEU A 93 -41.32 -15.40 -4.35
C LEU A 93 -40.65 -14.50 -5.40
N ARG A 94 -41.42 -14.02 -6.39
CA ARG A 94 -40.89 -13.07 -7.39
C ARG A 94 -40.40 -11.78 -6.75
N ARG A 95 -41.18 -11.19 -5.83
CA ARG A 95 -40.75 -9.98 -5.11
C ARG A 95 -39.46 -10.19 -4.35
N THR A 96 -39.33 -11.28 -3.59
CA THR A 96 -38.11 -11.58 -2.85
C THR A 96 -36.91 -11.82 -3.78
N GLN A 97 -37.14 -12.41 -4.95
CA GLN A 97 -36.09 -12.61 -5.95
C GLN A 97 -35.65 -11.27 -6.54
N ASP A 98 -36.58 -10.42 -6.96
CA ASP A 98 -36.30 -9.10 -7.51
C ASP A 98 -35.57 -8.22 -6.46
N GLU A 99 -36.02 -8.24 -5.21
CA GLU A 99 -35.37 -7.54 -4.10
C GLU A 99 -33.96 -8.06 -3.85
N LEU A 100 -33.74 -9.38 -3.86
CA LEU A 100 -32.42 -9.96 -3.66
C LEU A 100 -31.48 -9.61 -4.83
N GLU A 101 -31.96 -9.69 -6.07
CA GLU A 101 -31.19 -9.32 -7.26
C GLU A 101 -30.77 -7.84 -7.22
N GLN A 102 -31.67 -6.95 -6.78
CA GLN A 102 -31.35 -5.54 -6.58
C GLN A 102 -30.30 -5.34 -5.47
N HIS A 103 -30.44 -6.01 -4.33
CA HIS A 103 -29.46 -5.91 -3.24
C HIS A 103 -28.08 -6.43 -3.67
N VAL A 104 -28.04 -7.56 -4.40
CA VAL A 104 -26.79 -8.11 -4.93
C VAL A 104 -26.18 -7.14 -5.92
N ALA A 105 -26.94 -6.62 -6.89
CA ALA A 105 -26.43 -5.65 -7.86
C ALA A 105 -25.87 -4.38 -7.19
N ALA A 106 -26.59 -3.85 -6.19
CA ALA A 106 -26.16 -2.68 -5.43
C ALA A 106 -24.84 -2.95 -4.68
N ARG A 107 -24.74 -4.08 -3.97
CA ARG A 107 -23.52 -4.46 -3.24
C ARG A 107 -22.35 -4.78 -4.17
N THR A 108 -22.60 -5.42 -5.30
CA THR A 108 -21.55 -5.67 -6.31
C THR A 108 -21.02 -4.36 -6.90
N ALA A 109 -21.89 -3.39 -7.16
CA ALA A 109 -21.47 -2.07 -7.65
C ALA A 109 -20.72 -1.24 -6.58
N GLU A 110 -21.12 -1.34 -5.32
CA GLU A 110 -20.39 -0.73 -4.19
C GLU A 110 -19.00 -1.38 -4.04
N LEU A 111 -18.93 -2.71 -4.01
CA LEU A 111 -17.69 -3.46 -3.87
C LEU A 111 -16.75 -3.21 -5.06
N SER A 112 -17.27 -3.14 -6.28
CA SER A 112 -16.48 -2.84 -7.47
C SER A 112 -15.87 -1.43 -7.40
N ARG A 113 -16.62 -0.45 -6.89
CA ARG A 113 -16.10 0.92 -6.67
C ARG A 113 -15.04 0.95 -5.59
N ALA A 114 -15.26 0.27 -4.46
CA ALA A 114 -14.29 0.16 -3.39
C ALA A 114 -12.99 -0.53 -3.87
N ASN A 115 -13.11 -1.62 -4.64
CA ASN A 115 -11.97 -2.31 -5.21
C ASN A 115 -11.17 -1.42 -6.18
N ALA A 116 -11.84 -0.65 -7.03
CA ALA A 116 -11.16 0.29 -7.93
C ALA A 116 -10.39 1.37 -7.15
N ALA A 117 -11.00 1.94 -6.11
CA ALA A 117 -10.34 2.92 -5.24
C ALA A 117 -9.14 2.33 -4.49
N LEU A 118 -9.27 1.09 -3.98
CA LEU A 118 -8.15 0.39 -3.31
C LEU A 118 -7.01 0.07 -4.29
N GLN A 119 -7.34 -0.32 -5.53
CA GLN A 119 -6.32 -0.56 -6.56
C GLN A 119 -5.57 0.71 -6.91
N GLU A 120 -6.26 1.85 -6.98
CA GLU A 120 -5.64 3.16 -7.20
C GLU A 120 -4.73 3.54 -6.03
N GLU A 121 -5.18 3.38 -4.78
CA GLU A 121 -4.36 3.66 -3.59
C GLU A 121 -3.12 2.75 -3.53
N ILE A 122 -3.27 1.46 -3.87
CA ILE A 122 -2.14 0.52 -3.92
C ILE A 122 -1.12 0.97 -4.98
N ALA A 123 -1.59 1.29 -6.19
CA ALA A 123 -0.72 1.76 -7.27
C ALA A 123 0.01 3.05 -6.88
N GLU A 124 -0.65 3.99 -6.21
CA GLU A 124 -0.03 5.21 -5.70
C GLU A 124 1.04 4.89 -4.65
N ARG A 125 0.75 4.04 -3.66
CA ARG A 125 1.71 3.64 -2.64
C ARG A 125 2.92 2.91 -3.22
N GLU A 126 2.71 2.06 -4.22
CA GLU A 126 3.78 1.35 -4.92
C GLU A 126 4.69 2.32 -5.66
N ASN A 127 4.11 3.29 -6.39
CA ASN A 127 4.87 4.33 -7.09
C ASN A 127 5.69 5.19 -6.13
N VAL A 128 5.11 5.61 -5.00
CA VAL A 128 5.81 6.39 -3.97
C VAL A 128 6.94 5.56 -3.34
N ALA A 129 6.69 4.29 -3.03
CA ALA A 129 7.71 3.40 -2.47
C ALA A 129 8.86 3.15 -3.46
N GLU A 130 8.56 2.97 -4.75
CA GLU A 130 9.58 2.81 -5.78
C GLU A 130 10.39 4.09 -5.99
N ALA A 131 9.74 5.24 -6.07
CA ALA A 131 10.42 6.53 -6.14
C ALA A 131 11.32 6.78 -4.93
N LEU A 132 10.86 6.42 -3.72
CA LEU A 132 11.66 6.49 -2.50
C LEU A 132 12.88 5.57 -2.59
N ARG A 133 12.70 4.28 -2.95
CA ARG A 133 13.82 3.34 -3.10
C ARG A 133 14.83 3.79 -4.15
N ALA A 134 14.36 4.31 -5.28
CA ALA A 134 15.24 4.83 -6.34
C ALA A 134 16.02 6.06 -5.88
N SER A 135 15.38 6.94 -5.10
CA SER A 135 16.02 8.11 -4.50
C SER A 135 17.07 7.70 -3.45
N GLU A 136 16.73 6.80 -2.52
CA GLU A 136 17.65 6.25 -1.53
C GLU A 136 18.85 5.56 -2.17
N ALA A 137 18.63 4.74 -3.21
CA ALA A 137 19.70 4.08 -3.95
C ALA A 137 20.64 5.11 -4.60
N ARG A 138 20.08 6.14 -5.24
CA ARG A 138 20.85 7.24 -5.84
C ARG A 138 21.69 7.97 -4.80
N TYR A 139 21.13 8.30 -3.64
CA TYR A 139 21.88 8.94 -2.55
C TYR A 139 22.98 8.02 -1.99
N ARG A 140 22.70 6.73 -1.80
CA ARG A 140 23.72 5.76 -1.36
C ARG A 140 24.88 5.68 -2.35
N THR A 141 24.61 5.64 -3.66
CA THR A 141 25.66 5.67 -4.69
C THR A 141 26.50 6.93 -4.58
N VAL A 142 25.87 8.12 -4.52
CA VAL A 142 26.60 9.40 -4.41
C VAL A 142 27.53 9.42 -3.21
N VAL A 143 27.09 8.91 -2.06
CA VAL A 143 27.87 8.87 -0.81
C VAL A 143 28.99 7.82 -0.85
N ASN A 144 28.74 6.67 -1.49
CA ASN A 144 29.74 5.60 -1.60
C ASN A 144 30.80 5.86 -2.67
N ASP A 145 30.47 6.63 -3.71
CA ASP A 145 31.44 7.04 -4.74
C ASP A 145 32.42 8.12 -4.25
N GLN A 146 32.18 8.72 -3.07
CA GLN A 146 33.11 9.67 -2.46
C GLN A 146 34.37 8.96 -1.95
N THR A 147 35.54 9.58 -2.18
CA THR A 147 36.81 9.13 -1.61
C THR A 147 36.99 9.51 -0.14
N ASP A 148 36.31 10.58 0.29
CA ASP A 148 36.33 11.03 1.68
C ASP A 148 35.58 10.00 2.54
N LEU A 149 36.10 9.75 3.75
CA LEU A 149 35.47 8.83 4.68
C LEU A 149 34.26 9.54 5.29
N ILE A 150 33.09 8.92 5.25
CA ILE A 150 31.86 9.52 5.77
C ILE A 150 31.28 8.57 6.80
N CYS A 151 30.98 9.08 7.98
CA CYS A 151 30.25 8.34 9.00
C CYS A 151 29.24 9.22 9.73
N ARG A 152 28.26 8.58 10.36
CA ARG A 152 27.36 9.20 11.33
C ARG A 152 27.35 8.37 12.60
N TYR A 153 27.19 9.04 13.73
CA TYR A 153 27.19 8.40 15.03
C TYR A 153 26.35 9.20 16.03
N LEU A 154 25.84 8.51 17.04
CA LEU A 154 25.10 9.09 18.14
C LEU A 154 26.02 9.91 19.06
N PRO A 155 25.50 10.82 19.90
CA PRO A 155 26.31 11.63 20.81
C PRO A 155 27.23 10.83 21.76
N ASP A 156 26.90 9.56 22.04
CA ASP A 156 27.71 8.63 22.84
C ASP A 156 28.89 8.01 22.04
N GLY A 157 28.96 8.28 20.73
CA GLY A 157 29.96 7.76 19.81
C GLY A 157 29.55 6.48 19.08
N THR A 158 28.32 5.98 19.27
CA THR A 158 27.84 4.76 18.61
C THR A 158 27.64 4.98 17.12
N LEU A 159 28.35 4.23 16.27
CA LEU A 159 28.29 4.34 14.82
C LEU A 159 26.92 3.89 14.28
N THR A 160 26.22 4.78 13.58
CA THR A 160 24.90 4.55 12.97
C THR A 160 24.96 4.41 11.45
N PHE A 161 26.01 4.96 10.83
CA PHE A 161 26.21 4.90 9.38
C PHE A 161 27.70 5.05 9.03
N ALA A 162 28.13 4.39 7.96
CA ALA A 162 29.41 4.66 7.32
C ALA A 162 29.31 4.37 5.80
N ASN A 163 30.02 5.16 5.00
CA ASN A 163 30.14 4.90 3.56
C ASN A 163 31.16 3.79 3.26
N GLU A 164 31.21 3.36 2.00
CA GLU A 164 32.13 2.30 1.59
C GLU A 164 33.61 2.65 1.81
N ALA A 165 34.01 3.90 1.54
CA ALA A 165 35.38 4.37 1.78
C ALA A 165 35.81 4.22 3.25
N TYR A 166 34.92 4.52 4.20
CA TYR A 166 35.16 4.31 5.62
C TYR A 166 35.36 2.82 5.95
N CYS A 167 34.47 1.96 5.46
CA CYS A 167 34.56 0.51 5.66
C CYS A 167 35.87 -0.08 5.10
N GLN A 168 36.24 0.32 3.88
CA GLN A 168 37.49 -0.09 3.24
C GLN A 168 38.72 0.39 4.03
N PHE A 169 38.68 1.62 4.54
CA PHE A 169 39.77 2.19 5.32
C PHE A 169 40.02 1.41 6.63
N TYR A 170 38.96 1.09 7.38
CA TYR A 170 39.06 0.30 8.60
C TYR A 170 39.13 -1.21 8.36
N GLY A 171 38.98 -1.68 7.11
CA GLY A 171 39.13 -3.09 6.74
C GLY A 171 38.01 -4.00 7.25
N HIS A 172 36.84 -3.43 7.57
CA HIS A 172 35.71 -4.17 8.11
C HIS A 172 34.43 -3.83 7.33
N PRO A 173 33.56 -4.82 7.07
CA PRO A 173 32.26 -4.57 6.50
C PRO A 173 31.37 -3.77 7.47
N LEU A 174 30.39 -3.05 6.92
CA LEU A 174 29.54 -2.12 7.67
C LEU A 174 28.81 -2.80 8.84
N ASP A 175 28.31 -4.02 8.63
CA ASP A 175 27.60 -4.83 9.64
C ASP A 175 28.42 -5.11 10.90
N LYS A 176 29.76 -5.15 10.79
CA LYS A 176 30.67 -5.30 11.94
C LYS A 176 31.05 -4.00 12.60
N LEU A 177 30.90 -2.87 11.90
CA LEU A 177 31.26 -1.55 12.40
C LEU A 177 30.07 -0.84 13.06
N ILE A 178 28.86 -1.04 12.55
CA ILE A 178 27.64 -0.44 13.08
C ILE A 178 27.42 -0.88 14.53
N GLY A 179 27.01 0.07 15.38
CA GLY A 179 26.80 -0.15 16.81
C GLY A 179 28.07 -0.12 17.65
N LEU A 180 29.26 -0.14 17.03
CA LEU A 180 30.52 0.06 17.74
C LEU A 180 30.78 1.54 17.97
N SER A 181 31.57 1.83 19.01
CA SER A 181 31.99 3.20 19.29
C SER A 181 33.09 3.63 18.33
N ILE A 182 32.96 4.81 17.73
CA ILE A 182 33.99 5.41 16.85
C ILE A 182 35.36 5.56 17.53
N PHE A 183 35.40 5.60 18.87
CA PHE A 183 36.63 5.74 19.64
C PHE A 183 37.44 4.44 19.71
N GLN A 184 36.88 3.28 19.38
CA GLN A 184 37.60 1.99 19.43
C GLN A 184 38.73 1.91 18.40
N ASN A 185 38.58 2.60 17.26
CA ASN A 185 39.54 2.57 16.17
C ASN A 185 40.44 3.81 16.14
N MET A 186 40.44 4.59 17.22
CA MET A 186 41.21 5.83 17.38
C MET A 186 42.44 5.58 18.27
N PRO A 187 43.60 6.21 17.99
CA PRO A 187 44.74 6.17 18.90
C PRO A 187 44.33 6.68 20.29
N GLU A 188 44.77 6.01 21.36
CA GLU A 188 44.36 6.31 22.73
C GLU A 188 44.65 7.76 23.14
N GLU A 189 45.77 8.31 22.67
CA GLU A 189 46.19 9.71 22.89
C GLU A 189 45.20 10.73 22.31
N ASP A 190 44.44 10.35 21.28
CA ASP A 190 43.49 11.23 20.59
C ASP A 190 42.06 11.13 21.14
N ILE A 191 41.70 10.05 21.83
CA ILE A 191 40.32 9.79 22.29
C ILE A 191 39.81 10.94 23.16
N ASP A 192 40.54 11.32 24.21
CA ASP A 192 40.11 12.37 25.13
C ASP A 192 40.08 13.75 24.47
N ARG A 193 41.03 14.01 23.56
CA ARG A 193 41.09 15.25 22.79
C ARG A 193 39.87 15.38 21.89
N VAL A 194 39.55 14.34 21.12
CA VAL A 194 38.41 14.34 20.20
C VAL A 194 37.09 14.37 20.96
N LYS A 195 36.94 13.62 22.06
CA LYS A 195 35.76 13.71 22.94
C LYS A 195 35.49 15.12 23.43
N ARG A 196 36.54 15.83 23.89
CA ARG A 196 36.40 17.24 24.32
C ARG A 196 36.01 18.17 23.18
N ILE A 197 36.51 17.93 21.96
CA ILE A 197 36.19 18.77 20.81
C ILE A 197 34.75 18.52 20.35
N ILE A 198 34.34 17.25 20.25
CA ILE A 198 32.96 16.87 19.92
C ILE A 198 31.98 17.38 20.99
N GLY A 199 32.34 17.29 22.28
CA GLY A 199 31.50 17.77 23.38
C GLY A 199 31.30 19.30 23.44
N ARG A 200 31.98 20.06 22.58
CA ARG A 200 31.75 21.51 22.40
C ARG A 200 30.75 21.83 21.29
N LEU A 201 30.28 20.82 20.56
CA LEU A 201 29.24 21.03 19.57
C LEU A 201 27.93 21.41 20.28
N ASP A 202 27.29 22.45 19.77
CA ASP A 202 25.97 22.90 20.21
C ASP A 202 25.21 23.49 19.01
N ALA A 203 24.03 24.07 19.26
CA ALA A 203 23.21 24.67 18.22
C ALA A 203 23.85 25.91 17.57
N ASP A 204 24.67 26.65 18.31
CA ASP A 204 25.33 27.88 17.85
C ASP A 204 26.65 27.58 17.13
N ASN A 205 27.30 26.48 17.49
CA ASN A 205 28.58 25.99 16.96
C ASN A 205 28.44 24.53 16.50
N PRO A 206 27.64 24.25 15.45
CA PRO A 206 27.33 22.89 15.05
C PRO A 206 28.45 22.23 14.25
N VAL A 207 29.61 22.88 14.05
CA VAL A 207 30.71 22.35 13.25
C VAL A 207 32.04 22.51 13.98
N THR A 208 32.84 21.45 13.99
CA THR A 208 34.22 21.49 14.48
C THR A 208 35.14 20.65 13.61
N VAL A 209 36.43 20.97 13.63
CA VAL A 209 37.45 20.30 12.80
C VAL A 209 38.53 19.73 13.71
N THR A 210 38.91 18.48 13.45
CA THR A 210 40.03 17.83 14.11
C THR A 210 41.00 17.29 13.08
N GLU A 211 42.29 17.32 13.41
CA GLU A 211 43.31 16.64 12.61
C GLU A 211 43.99 15.60 13.48
N HIS A 212 44.20 14.43 12.89
CA HIS A 212 45.01 13.38 13.50
C HIS A 212 45.78 12.62 12.42
N HIS A 213 46.93 12.09 12.84
CA HIS A 213 47.76 11.27 11.99
C HIS A 213 47.61 9.81 12.42
N THR A 214 47.64 8.91 11.44
CA THR A 214 47.71 7.48 11.69
C THR A 214 48.97 6.96 11.05
N THR A 215 49.72 6.15 11.78
CA THR A 215 50.89 5.45 11.25
C THR A 215 50.50 4.01 10.97
N ARG A 216 50.50 3.61 9.69
CA ARG A 216 50.22 2.23 9.27
C ARG A 216 51.33 1.78 8.32
N ASP A 217 51.91 0.61 8.60
CA ASP A 217 53.01 0.03 7.80
C ASP A 217 54.20 0.99 7.59
N GLY A 218 54.52 1.79 8.61
CA GLY A 218 55.59 2.79 8.57
C GLY A 218 55.29 4.06 7.77
N ARG A 219 54.09 4.19 7.18
CA ARG A 219 53.64 5.40 6.50
C ARG A 219 52.74 6.23 7.41
N VAL A 220 53.07 7.51 7.57
CA VAL A 220 52.23 8.49 8.25
C VAL A 220 51.19 9.01 7.27
N SER A 221 49.92 8.90 7.61
CA SER A 221 48.80 9.52 6.87
C SER A 221 48.10 10.53 7.77
N TRP A 222 47.87 11.74 7.25
CA TRP A 222 47.16 12.80 7.95
C TRP A 222 45.72 12.88 7.47
N ARG A 223 44.78 12.92 8.43
CA ARG A 223 43.35 13.09 8.14
C ARG A 223 42.81 14.31 8.86
N GLN A 224 42.06 15.12 8.12
CA GLN A 224 41.25 16.20 8.66
C GLN A 224 39.80 15.73 8.73
N TRP A 225 39.26 15.67 9.93
CA TRP A 225 37.88 15.31 10.21
C TRP A 225 37.06 16.57 10.48
N THR A 226 35.98 16.73 9.74
CA THR A 226 34.96 17.73 10.03
C THR A 226 33.77 17.04 10.68
N HIS A 227 33.42 17.43 11.89
CA HIS A 227 32.27 16.92 12.63
C HIS A 227 31.16 17.97 12.59
N ARG A 228 29.95 17.56 12.21
CA ARG A 228 28.77 18.40 12.12
C ARG A 228 27.65 17.81 12.96
N ALA A 229 27.18 18.55 13.95
CA ALA A 229 25.99 18.20 14.73
C ALA A 229 24.73 18.31 13.86
N ILE A 230 23.87 17.30 13.97
CA ILE A 230 22.54 17.25 13.39
C ILE A 230 21.56 17.39 14.55
N LEU A 231 20.72 18.42 14.47
CA LEU A 231 19.85 18.82 15.56
C LEU A 231 18.39 18.46 15.24
N ASP A 232 17.62 18.15 16.28
CA ASP A 232 16.16 18.06 16.19
C ASP A 232 15.49 19.46 16.21
N ALA A 233 14.15 19.46 16.15
CA ALA A 233 13.36 20.68 16.20
C ALA A 233 13.46 21.43 17.55
N GLN A 234 14.01 20.79 18.59
CA GLN A 234 14.21 21.35 19.93
C GLN A 234 15.66 21.84 20.14
N GLY A 235 16.52 21.75 19.11
CA GLY A 235 17.91 22.16 19.18
C GLY A 235 18.80 21.17 19.94
N GLN A 236 18.35 19.94 20.17
CA GLN A 236 19.17 18.87 20.76
C GLN A 236 19.92 18.12 19.67
N ILE A 237 21.17 17.75 19.95
CA ILE A 237 21.99 16.96 19.03
C ILE A 237 21.46 15.52 19.04
N VAL A 238 20.89 15.09 17.92
CA VAL A 238 20.41 13.70 17.74
C VAL A 238 21.47 12.80 17.12
N GLU A 239 22.37 13.38 16.33
CA GLU A 239 23.38 12.65 15.60
C GLU A 239 24.51 13.59 15.19
N ILE A 240 25.70 13.04 14.96
CA ILE A 240 26.84 13.79 14.45
C ILE A 240 27.30 13.11 13.17
N GLN A 241 27.44 13.90 12.10
CA GLN A 241 28.05 13.47 10.86
C GLN A 241 29.52 13.87 10.86
N ALA A 242 30.42 12.94 10.55
CA ALA A 242 31.82 13.26 10.37
C ALA A 242 32.32 12.87 8.98
N THR A 243 33.13 13.74 8.40
CA THR A 243 33.77 13.52 7.10
C THR A 243 35.29 13.66 7.25
N ALA A 244 36.05 12.64 6.84
CA ALA A 244 37.50 12.67 6.85
C ALA A 244 38.06 12.84 5.45
N ARG A 245 38.90 13.86 5.30
CA ARG A 245 39.72 14.06 4.10
C ARG A 245 41.16 13.68 4.37
N ASP A 246 41.76 12.96 3.43
CA ASP A 246 43.21 12.74 3.44
C ASP A 246 43.93 14.03 3.02
N ILE A 247 44.71 14.59 3.95
CA ILE A 247 45.49 15.81 3.75
C ILE A 247 47.00 15.51 3.70
N THR A 248 47.39 14.23 3.62
CA THR A 248 48.80 13.79 3.64
C THR A 248 49.58 14.44 2.50
N ARG A 249 49.07 14.34 1.27
CA ARG A 249 49.73 14.92 0.08
C ARG A 249 49.87 16.43 0.21
N GLN A 250 48.83 17.09 0.70
CA GLN A 250 48.82 18.54 0.85
C GLN A 250 49.86 18.99 1.90
N ARG A 251 49.90 18.33 3.06
CA ARG A 251 50.93 18.60 4.07
C ARG A 251 52.35 18.34 3.57
N LEU A 252 52.59 17.23 2.88
CA LEU A 252 53.90 16.92 2.33
C LEU A 252 54.35 17.97 1.31
N MET A 253 53.42 18.50 0.50
CA MET A 253 53.70 19.59 -0.44
C MET A 253 54.02 20.90 0.30
N ASP A 254 53.22 21.25 1.31
CA ASP A 254 53.43 22.46 2.12
C ASP A 254 54.76 22.41 2.89
N GLU A 255 55.11 21.25 3.47
CA GLU A 255 56.37 21.04 4.17
C GLU A 255 57.57 21.12 3.20
N ALA A 256 57.49 20.45 2.04
CA ALA A 256 58.54 20.53 1.03
C ALA A 256 58.72 21.96 0.49
N MET A 257 57.63 22.73 0.35
CA MET A 257 57.70 24.13 -0.06
C MET A 257 58.40 24.98 1.02
N ARG A 258 58.01 24.83 2.29
CA ARG A 258 58.65 25.53 3.42
C ARG A 258 60.13 25.18 3.54
N GLU A 259 60.50 23.91 3.38
CA GLU A 259 61.89 23.48 3.44
C GLU A 259 62.69 24.11 2.30
N ARG A 260 62.13 24.13 1.09
CA ARG A 260 62.78 24.73 -0.08
C ARG A 260 62.94 26.25 0.06
N GLU A 261 61.93 26.94 0.58
CA GLU A 261 62.01 28.36 0.92
C GLU A 261 63.08 28.64 1.98
N ALA A 262 63.15 27.82 3.02
CA ALA A 262 64.17 27.95 4.06
C ALA A 262 65.58 27.71 3.49
N GLN A 263 65.76 26.70 2.65
CA GLN A 263 67.04 26.43 1.98
C GLN A 263 67.45 27.59 1.06
N LEU A 264 66.54 28.11 0.22
CA LEU A 264 66.81 29.25 -0.65
C LEU A 264 67.15 30.51 0.17
N ARG A 265 66.41 30.77 1.25
CA ARG A 265 66.69 31.89 2.15
C ARG A 265 68.08 31.76 2.77
N LEU A 266 68.44 30.57 3.26
CA LEU A 266 69.77 30.33 3.82
C LEU A 266 70.89 30.48 2.78
N MET A 267 70.67 30.04 1.54
CA MET A 267 71.62 30.25 0.44
C MET A 267 71.83 31.75 0.20
N VAL A 268 70.76 32.51 -0.04
CA VAL A 268 70.84 33.97 -0.29
C VAL A 268 71.50 34.71 0.87
N GLN A 269 71.13 34.39 2.11
CA GLN A 269 71.69 35.02 3.31
C GLN A 269 73.17 34.73 3.55
N ASN A 270 73.74 33.67 2.96
CA ASN A 270 75.14 33.30 3.16
C ASN A 270 76.03 33.53 1.93
N LEU A 271 75.49 34.05 0.82
CA LEU A 271 76.29 34.43 -0.35
C LEU A 271 77.25 35.58 0.03
N PRO A 272 78.54 35.50 -0.32
CA PRO A 272 79.53 36.55 -0.04
C PRO A 272 79.45 37.70 -1.07
N VAL A 273 78.24 38.06 -1.50
CA VAL A 273 77.94 39.10 -2.49
C VAL A 273 76.65 39.78 -2.04
N MET A 274 76.57 41.10 -2.19
CA MET A 274 75.36 41.87 -1.92
C MET A 274 74.24 41.43 -2.87
N VAL A 275 73.09 41.00 -2.31
CA VAL A 275 71.91 40.60 -3.07
C VAL A 275 70.72 41.37 -2.53
N ASP A 276 70.12 42.22 -3.35
CA ASP A 276 68.88 42.92 -3.10
C ASP A 276 67.89 42.75 -4.27
N ALA A 277 66.59 42.93 -4.01
CA ALA A 277 65.56 42.98 -5.03
C ALA A 277 64.54 44.06 -4.71
N LEU A 278 64.11 44.76 -5.76
CA LEU A 278 63.09 45.80 -5.73
C LEU A 278 61.85 45.32 -6.49
N ASP A 279 60.65 45.68 -6.04
CA ASP A 279 59.41 45.47 -6.79
C ASP A 279 59.21 46.53 -7.89
N GLU A 280 58.08 46.44 -8.60
CA GLU A 280 57.69 47.40 -9.66
C GLU A 280 57.52 48.84 -9.15
N ASN A 281 57.34 49.03 -7.84
CA ASN A 281 57.19 50.33 -7.18
C ASN A 281 58.50 50.79 -6.52
N THR A 282 59.64 50.16 -6.85
CA THR A 282 60.97 50.46 -6.29
C THR A 282 61.07 50.28 -4.78
N VAL A 283 60.28 49.36 -4.21
CA VAL A 283 60.36 48.98 -2.79
C VAL A 283 61.20 47.72 -2.63
N PHE A 284 62.11 47.71 -1.65
CA PHE A 284 62.91 46.52 -1.34
C PHE A 284 62.03 45.36 -0.87
N VAL A 285 62.11 44.23 -1.58
CA VAL A 285 61.36 42.99 -1.28
C VAL A 285 62.27 41.83 -0.86
N MET A 286 63.58 41.96 -1.08
CA MET A 286 64.58 40.99 -0.66
C MET A 286 65.91 41.69 -0.43
N TRP A 287 66.65 41.28 0.59
CA TRP A 287 68.06 41.64 0.79
C TRP A 287 68.76 40.53 1.60
N ASN A 288 70.08 40.45 1.50
CA ASN A 288 70.89 39.55 2.31
C ASN A 288 71.75 40.30 3.34
N ARG A 289 72.50 39.57 4.18
CA ARG A 289 73.31 40.15 5.26
C ARG A 289 74.47 41.05 4.80
N GLU A 290 74.86 40.97 3.52
CA GLU A 290 75.97 41.75 2.95
C GLU A 290 75.50 43.13 2.43
N CYS A 291 74.18 43.38 2.42
CA CYS A 291 73.58 44.70 2.17
C CYS A 291 73.62 45.57 3.44
#